data_AF-A0A840PMF6-F1
#
_entry.id   AF-A0A840PMF6-F1
#
_cell.length_a   1.000
_cell.length_b   1.000
_cell.length_c   1.000
_cell.angle_alpha   90.00
_cell.angle_beta   90.00
_cell.angle_gamma   90.00
#
_symmetry.space_group_name_H-M   'P 1'
#
loop_
_entity.id
_entity.type
_entity.pdbx_description
1 polymer ?
#
loop_
_entity_poly.entity_id
_entity_poly.type
_entity_poly.pdbx_seq_one_letter_code
_entity_poly.pdbx_strand_id
1 'polypeptide(L)'
;MRGFPTRLLAANALITAMLWAGFVAVVAIVAVGIGLFGTLGRSVWEPASQFVRFYALFFGIALVREWMPLYLAHGRTRRLFGLHGGITIALFAPFLAVLAALAYLVERGAYALADVPQNLDRRHLFTDPLQVHLVLAEYSLQYLAWIAAGALVGAAFYRWEGGGLLVIPLGVVIVALGEAATGDALPLIGERLGLALPQIPAVAALGAALLGAALTWMIVRDVPVRNRA
;
A
#
# COMPACT_ATOMS: atom_id res chain seq x y z
N MET A 1 -9.22 1.73 -29.55
CA MET A 1 -10.06 1.21 -28.44
C MET A 1 -9.33 1.44 -27.12
N ARG A 2 -9.91 2.21 -26.19
CA ARG A 2 -9.40 2.37 -24.82
C ARG A 2 -9.88 1.17 -24.01
N GLY A 3 -9.08 0.11 -23.95
CA GLY A 3 -9.44 -1.11 -23.22
C GLY A 3 -9.13 -0.97 -21.72
N PHE A 4 -9.88 -1.65 -20.87
CA PHE A 4 -9.58 -1.77 -19.44
C PHE A 4 -8.21 -2.45 -19.23
N PRO A 5 -7.39 -2.06 -18.22
CA PRO A 5 -6.06 -2.63 -17.99
C PRO A 5 -6.07 -4.04 -17.38
N THR A 6 -6.87 -4.96 -17.94
CA THR A 6 -7.07 -6.32 -17.42
C THR A 6 -5.76 -7.07 -17.23
N ARG A 7 -4.85 -7.03 -18.21
CA ARG A 7 -3.57 -7.76 -18.13
C ARG A 7 -2.66 -7.24 -17.02
N LEU A 8 -2.55 -5.92 -16.90
CA LEU A 8 -1.71 -5.30 -15.87
C LEU A 8 -2.27 -5.59 -14.48
N LEU A 9 -3.58 -5.41 -14.29
CA LEU A 9 -4.23 -5.66 -13.01
C LEU A 9 -4.21 -7.14 -12.63
N ALA A 10 -4.61 -8.04 -13.54
CA ALA A 10 -4.72 -9.47 -13.27
C ALA A 10 -3.36 -10.11 -13.00
N ALA A 11 -2.32 -9.77 -13.78
CA ALA A 11 -0.98 -10.32 -13.56
C ALA A 11 -0.42 -9.91 -12.19
N ASN A 12 -0.53 -8.62 -11.84
CA ASN A 12 -0.05 -8.15 -10.54
C ASN A 12 -0.91 -8.66 -9.39
N ALA A 13 -2.24 -8.75 -9.54
CA ALA A 13 -3.12 -9.32 -8.52
C ALA A 13 -2.82 -10.80 -8.27
N LEU A 14 -2.57 -11.59 -9.33
CA LEU A 14 -2.21 -12.99 -9.20
C LEU A 14 -0.88 -13.17 -8.48
N ILE A 15 0.18 -12.49 -8.92
CA ILE A 15 1.50 -12.53 -8.27
C ILE A 15 1.36 -12.11 -6.79
N THR A 16 0.61 -11.04 -6.53
CA THR A 16 0.35 -10.58 -5.17
C THR A 16 -0.39 -11.60 -4.34
N ALA A 17 -1.40 -12.28 -4.88
CA ALA A 17 -2.13 -13.33 -4.16
C ALA A 17 -1.21 -14.53 -3.82
N MET A 18 -0.29 -14.89 -4.73
CA MET A 18 0.70 -15.94 -4.46
C MET A 18 1.69 -15.53 -3.36
N LEU A 19 2.24 -14.31 -3.45
CA LEU A 19 3.12 -13.75 -2.42
C LEU A 19 2.38 -13.61 -1.08
N TRP A 20 1.11 -13.24 -1.12
CA TRP A 20 0.25 -13.12 0.04
C TRP A 20 0.06 -14.45 0.76
N ALA A 21 -0.20 -15.53 0.03
CA ALA A 21 -0.33 -16.86 0.61
C ALA A 21 0.95 -17.28 1.34
N GLY A 22 2.12 -17.04 0.72
CA GLY A 22 3.40 -17.28 1.37
C GLY A 22 3.62 -16.40 2.61
N PHE A 23 3.25 -15.13 2.53
CA PHE A 23 3.36 -14.20 3.65
C PHE A 23 2.46 -14.59 4.83
N VAL A 24 1.20 -14.95 4.57
CA VAL A 24 0.27 -15.47 5.60
C VAL A 24 0.82 -16.73 6.25
N ALA A 25 1.41 -17.65 5.47
CA ALA A 25 2.04 -18.84 6.02
C ALA A 25 3.22 -18.51 6.95
N VAL A 26 4.07 -17.55 6.57
CA VAL A 26 5.18 -17.09 7.43
C VAL A 26 4.66 -16.45 8.71
N VAL A 27 3.66 -15.57 8.63
CA VAL A 27 3.05 -14.94 9.81
C VAL A 27 2.41 -15.97 10.73
N ALA A 28 1.73 -16.98 10.17
CA ALA A 28 1.16 -18.08 10.94
C ALA A 28 2.24 -18.91 11.67
N ILE A 29 3.36 -19.22 11.00
CA ILE A 29 4.49 -19.92 11.63
C ILE A 29 5.05 -19.10 12.80
N VAL A 30 5.21 -17.78 12.61
CA VAL A 30 5.67 -16.88 13.67
C VAL A 30 4.69 -16.85 14.83
N ALA A 31 3.38 -16.76 14.56
CA ALA A 31 2.34 -16.78 15.59
C ALA A 31 2.35 -18.10 16.38
N VAL A 32 2.51 -19.25 15.72
CA VAL A 32 2.66 -20.55 16.38
C VAL A 32 3.92 -20.57 17.25
N GLY A 33 5.04 -20.07 16.76
CA GLY A 33 6.28 -19.95 17.54
C GLY A 33 6.09 -19.10 18.80
N ILE A 34 5.44 -17.94 18.68
CA ILE A 34 5.12 -17.08 19.83
C ILE A 34 4.20 -17.82 20.82
N GLY A 35 3.21 -18.55 20.34
CA GLY A 35 2.31 -19.34 21.20
C GLY A 35 3.00 -20.50 21.93
N LEU A 36 4.06 -21.09 21.35
CA LEU A 36 4.82 -22.18 21.97
C LEU A 36 5.85 -21.69 22.98
N PHE A 37 6.45 -20.52 22.77
CA PHE A 37 7.57 -20.02 23.57
C PHE A 37 7.25 -18.77 24.42
N GLY A 38 6.05 -18.21 24.30
CA GLY A 38 5.65 -16.98 24.96
C GLY A 38 4.14 -16.87 25.15
N THR A 39 3.65 -15.64 25.30
CA THR A 39 2.23 -15.35 25.49
C THR A 39 1.64 -14.70 24.24
N LEU A 40 0.75 -15.42 23.57
CA LEU A 40 -0.08 -14.86 22.50
C LEU A 40 -1.21 -14.06 23.17
N GLY A 41 -1.29 -12.76 22.94
CA GLY A 41 -2.38 -11.93 23.48
C GLY A 41 -2.64 -10.65 22.70
N ARG A 42 -1.99 -10.51 21.55
CA ARG A 42 -2.01 -9.36 20.65
C ARG A 42 -1.99 -9.89 19.23
N SER A 43 -2.52 -9.11 18.29
CA SER A 43 -2.46 -9.45 16.87
C SER A 43 -1.00 -9.52 16.40
N VAL A 44 -0.61 -10.65 15.81
CA VAL A 44 0.69 -10.81 15.14
C VAL A 44 0.60 -10.24 13.73
N TRP A 45 -0.60 -10.28 13.14
CA TRP A 45 -0.89 -9.71 11.84
C TRP A 45 -0.70 -8.18 11.81
N GLU A 46 -1.07 -7.51 12.89
CA GLU A 46 -1.00 -6.05 12.99
C GLU A 46 0.41 -5.51 12.70
N PRO A 47 1.49 -5.87 13.42
CA PRO A 47 2.84 -5.41 13.07
C PRO A 47 3.32 -5.96 11.71
N ALA A 48 2.88 -7.15 11.31
CA ALA A 48 3.24 -7.75 10.02
C ALA A 48 2.67 -6.92 8.84
N SER A 49 1.50 -6.29 8.99
CA SER A 49 0.87 -5.46 7.95
C SER A 49 1.76 -4.32 7.44
N GLN A 50 2.77 -3.90 8.21
CA GLN A 50 3.77 -2.93 7.77
C GLN A 50 4.53 -3.37 6.51
N PHE A 51 4.81 -4.67 6.36
CA PHE A 51 5.45 -5.19 5.14
C PHE A 51 4.54 -5.03 3.92
N VAL A 52 3.23 -5.13 4.11
CA VAL A 52 2.24 -4.92 3.04
C VAL A 52 2.20 -3.45 2.62
N ARG A 53 2.32 -2.52 3.57
CA ARG A 53 2.43 -1.08 3.29
C ARG A 53 3.68 -0.77 2.46
N PHE A 54 4.83 -1.34 2.81
CA PHE A 54 6.04 -1.22 1.99
C PHE A 54 5.88 -1.88 0.62
N TYR A 55 5.24 -3.04 0.53
CA TYR A 55 4.93 -3.68 -0.75
C TYR A 55 4.09 -2.75 -1.64
N ALA A 56 3.05 -2.11 -1.09
CA ALA A 56 2.24 -1.12 -1.78
C ALA A 56 3.08 0.08 -2.30
N LEU A 57 4.05 0.57 -1.51
CA LEU A 57 5.02 1.57 -1.96
C LEU A 57 5.79 1.11 -3.20
N PHE A 58 6.42 -0.06 -3.09
CA PHE A 58 7.29 -0.59 -4.15
C PHE A 58 6.50 -0.95 -5.39
N PHE A 59 5.25 -1.40 -5.24
CA PHE A 59 4.33 -1.57 -6.35
C PHE A 59 4.11 -0.25 -7.10
N GLY A 60 3.86 0.85 -6.39
CA GLY A 60 3.75 2.18 -6.99
C GLY A 60 5.01 2.60 -7.75
N ILE A 61 6.20 2.37 -7.16
CA ILE A 61 7.49 2.65 -7.80
C ILE A 61 7.64 1.83 -9.09
N ALA A 62 7.41 0.51 -9.02
CA ALA A 62 7.52 -0.41 -10.15
C ALA A 62 6.53 -0.04 -11.26
N LEU A 63 5.29 0.32 -10.91
CA LEU A 63 4.24 0.77 -11.83
C LEU A 63 4.77 1.86 -12.78
N VAL A 64 5.51 2.84 -12.26
CA VAL A 64 6.06 3.90 -13.09
C VAL A 64 7.40 3.50 -13.70
N ARG A 65 8.32 2.92 -12.93
CA ARG A 65 9.70 2.71 -13.38
C ARG A 65 9.85 1.57 -14.39
N GLU A 66 9.05 0.52 -14.26
CA GLU A 66 9.15 -0.70 -15.06
C GLU A 66 8.05 -0.77 -16.12
N TRP A 67 6.81 -0.49 -15.73
CA TRP A 67 5.67 -0.66 -16.65
C TRP A 67 5.50 0.51 -17.61
N MET A 68 5.84 1.75 -17.22
CA MET A 68 5.74 2.89 -18.14
C MET A 68 6.65 2.71 -19.36
N PRO A 69 7.97 2.43 -19.23
CA PRO A 69 8.82 2.22 -20.40
C PRO A 69 8.34 1.06 -21.26
N LEU A 70 7.88 -0.04 -20.63
CA LEU A 70 7.34 -1.19 -21.33
C LEU A 70 6.10 -0.82 -22.15
N TYR A 71 5.17 -0.04 -21.61
CA TYR A 71 4.01 0.46 -22.34
C TYR A 71 4.42 1.30 -23.57
N LEU A 72 5.38 2.20 -23.39
CA LEU A 72 5.85 3.07 -24.47
C LEU A 72 6.61 2.29 -25.54
N ALA A 73 7.41 1.29 -25.16
CA ALA A 73 8.13 0.41 -26.08
C ALA A 73 7.17 -0.41 -26.96
N HIS A 74 5.99 -0.77 -26.45
CA HIS A 74 4.92 -1.43 -27.23
C HIS A 74 4.05 -0.43 -28.03
N GLY A 75 4.52 0.81 -28.23
CA GLY A 75 3.83 1.83 -29.03
C GLY A 75 2.57 2.41 -28.37
N ARG A 76 2.37 2.20 -27.06
CA ARG A 76 1.25 2.83 -26.34
C ARG A 76 1.58 4.28 -25.99
N THR A 77 0.55 5.11 -25.85
CA THR A 77 0.73 6.52 -25.50
C THR A 77 0.83 6.71 -23.99
N ARG A 78 1.56 7.75 -23.56
CA ARG A 78 1.64 8.15 -22.13
C ARG A 78 0.26 8.40 -21.53
N ARG A 79 -0.66 9.01 -22.27
CA ARG A 79 -2.04 9.23 -21.84
C ARG A 79 -2.79 7.94 -21.56
N LEU A 80 -2.57 6.91 -22.38
CA LEU A 80 -3.15 5.60 -22.12
C LEU A 80 -2.53 4.94 -20.87
N PHE A 81 -1.21 5.05 -20.70
CA PHE A 81 -0.53 4.60 -19.49
C PHE A 81 -1.06 5.32 -18.24
N GLY A 82 -1.20 6.65 -18.26
CA GLY A 82 -1.74 7.41 -17.13
C GLY A 82 -3.15 6.96 -16.73
N LEU A 83 -4.03 6.72 -17.72
CA LEU A 83 -5.35 6.17 -17.47
C LEU A 83 -5.29 4.75 -16.87
N HIS A 84 -4.51 3.86 -17.49
CA HIS A 84 -4.38 2.47 -17.04
C HIS A 84 -3.75 2.38 -15.66
N GLY A 85 -2.68 3.13 -15.41
CA GLY A 85 -1.99 3.22 -14.13
C GLY A 85 -2.91 3.78 -13.06
N GLY A 86 -3.66 4.86 -13.33
CA GLY A 86 -4.64 5.39 -12.40
C GLY A 86 -5.73 4.38 -12.02
N ILE A 87 -6.30 3.67 -13.01
CA ILE A 87 -7.29 2.59 -12.77
C ILE A 87 -6.65 1.46 -11.96
N THR A 88 -5.42 1.06 -12.29
CA THR A 88 -4.70 0.02 -11.55
C THR A 88 -4.48 0.42 -10.10
N ILE A 89 -4.01 1.64 -9.82
CA ILE A 89 -3.84 2.15 -8.46
C ILE A 89 -5.17 2.11 -7.69
N ALA A 90 -6.25 2.63 -8.31
CA ALA A 90 -7.56 2.71 -7.69
C ALA A 90 -8.20 1.35 -7.37
N LEU A 91 -7.89 0.31 -8.13
CA LEU A 91 -8.43 -1.05 -7.92
C LEU A 91 -7.49 -1.95 -7.11
N PHE A 92 -6.18 -1.72 -7.20
CA PHE A 92 -5.19 -2.55 -6.52
C PHE A 92 -5.10 -2.22 -5.03
N ALA A 93 -5.27 -0.96 -4.63
CA ALA A 93 -5.37 -0.57 -3.23
C ALA A 93 -6.51 -1.31 -2.47
N PRO A 94 -7.78 -1.30 -2.94
CA PRO A 94 -8.83 -2.05 -2.27
C PRO A 94 -8.65 -3.56 -2.38
N PHE A 95 -8.02 -4.07 -3.45
CA PHE A 95 -7.64 -5.49 -3.51
C PHE A 95 -6.68 -5.88 -2.37
N LEU A 96 -5.64 -5.08 -2.11
CA LEU A 96 -4.75 -5.30 -0.95
C LEU A 96 -5.52 -5.19 0.38
N ALA A 97 -6.48 -4.27 0.47
CA ALA A 97 -7.33 -4.13 1.66
C ALA A 97 -8.20 -5.37 1.90
N VAL A 98 -8.75 -5.97 0.84
CA VAL A 98 -9.48 -7.25 0.92
C VAL A 98 -8.58 -8.35 1.45
N LEU A 99 -7.35 -8.45 0.92
CA LEU A 99 -6.38 -9.43 1.42
C LEU A 99 -6.10 -9.21 2.91
N ALA A 100 -5.86 -7.96 3.33
CA ALA A 100 -5.62 -7.62 4.73
C ALA A 100 -6.81 -7.98 5.64
N ALA A 101 -8.04 -7.69 5.20
CA ALA A 101 -9.25 -8.07 5.93
C ALA A 101 -9.38 -9.59 6.07
N LEU A 102 -9.09 -10.35 5.01
CA LEU A 102 -9.09 -11.81 5.06
C LEU A 102 -8.06 -12.34 6.05
N ALA A 103 -6.88 -11.74 6.15
CA ALA A 103 -5.87 -12.16 7.12
C ALA A 103 -6.28 -11.88 8.57
N TYR A 104 -6.93 -10.74 8.85
CA TYR A 104 -7.54 -10.50 10.17
C TYR A 104 -8.60 -11.55 10.53
N LEU A 105 -9.41 -11.98 9.56
CA LEU A 105 -10.42 -13.03 9.75
C LEU A 105 -9.78 -14.41 9.99
N VAL A 106 -8.71 -14.74 9.25
CA VAL A 106 -7.95 -15.98 9.46
C VAL A 106 -7.30 -15.99 10.83
N GLU A 107 -6.68 -14.88 11.25
CA GLU A 107 -6.09 -14.73 12.59
C GLU A 107 -7.17 -14.89 13.67
N ARG A 108 -8.32 -14.22 13.51
CA ARG A 108 -9.44 -14.33 14.44
C ARG A 108 -9.91 -15.77 14.60
N GLY A 109 -10.06 -16.49 13.50
CA GLY A 109 -10.46 -17.90 13.50
C GLY A 109 -9.44 -18.79 14.23
N ALA A 110 -8.15 -18.59 13.95
CA ALA A 110 -7.07 -19.32 14.62
C ALA A 110 -7.02 -19.03 16.13
N TYR A 111 -7.22 -17.77 16.52
CA TYR A 111 -7.17 -17.35 17.93
C TYR A 111 -8.38 -17.83 18.70
N ALA A 112 -9.56 -17.85 18.07
CA ALA A 112 -10.77 -18.42 18.68
C ALA A 112 -10.63 -19.93 18.97
N LEU A 113 -9.93 -20.68 18.11
CA LEU A 113 -9.63 -22.10 18.35
C LEU A 113 -8.65 -22.32 19.50
N ALA A 114 -7.80 -21.33 19.79
CA ALA A 114 -6.81 -21.37 20.87
C ALA A 114 -7.29 -20.66 22.15
N ASP A 115 -8.52 -20.15 22.19
CA ASP A 115 -9.09 -19.34 23.27
C ASP A 115 -8.23 -18.12 23.66
N VAL A 116 -7.60 -17.50 22.65
CA VAL A 116 -6.73 -16.31 22.83
C VAL A 116 -7.46 -15.04 22.36
N PRO A 117 -7.41 -13.94 23.12
CA PRO A 117 -7.94 -12.66 22.64
C PRO A 117 -7.07 -12.06 21.53
N GLN A 118 -7.73 -11.56 20.47
CA GLN A 118 -7.09 -10.78 19.41
C GLN A 118 -7.16 -9.28 19.76
N ASN A 119 -6.22 -8.81 20.57
CA ASN A 119 -6.11 -7.38 20.90
C ASN A 119 -5.32 -6.64 19.82
N LEU A 120 -5.78 -5.44 19.47
CA LEU A 120 -5.11 -4.52 18.56
C LEU A 120 -4.40 -3.45 19.40
N ASP A 121 -3.12 -3.22 19.12
CA ASP A 121 -2.28 -2.29 19.87
C ASP A 121 -2.36 -0.86 19.29
N ARG A 122 -2.65 -0.70 18.00
CA ARG A 122 -2.68 0.60 17.33
C ARG A 122 -4.09 1.18 17.25
N ARG A 123 -4.14 2.47 16.96
CA ARG A 123 -5.39 3.17 16.66
C ARG A 123 -5.85 2.80 15.26
N HIS A 124 -7.12 2.44 15.18
CA HIS A 124 -7.80 2.06 13.95
C HIS A 124 -9.11 2.83 13.82
N LEU A 125 -9.66 2.88 12.61
CA LEU A 125 -11.03 3.32 12.35
C LEU A 125 -12.06 2.30 12.84
N PHE A 126 -11.63 1.07 13.11
CA PHE A 126 -12.45 -0.02 13.63
C PHE A 126 -12.04 -0.40 15.06
N THR A 127 -13.00 -0.90 15.83
CA THR A 127 -12.74 -1.44 17.18
C THR A 127 -12.71 -2.96 17.21
N ASP A 128 -13.28 -3.60 16.18
CA ASP A 128 -13.37 -5.05 16.05
C ASP A 128 -13.00 -5.44 14.61
N PRO A 129 -12.06 -6.40 14.40
CA PRO A 129 -11.73 -6.93 13.07
C PRO A 129 -12.93 -7.43 12.25
N LEU A 130 -14.06 -7.76 12.88
CA LEU A 130 -15.31 -8.14 12.20
C LEU A 130 -16.03 -6.96 11.54
N GLN A 131 -15.65 -5.71 11.83
CA GLN A 131 -16.13 -4.53 11.12
C GLN A 131 -15.47 -4.41 9.74
N VAL A 132 -15.68 -5.42 8.89
CA VAL A 132 -14.97 -5.61 7.61
C VAL A 132 -15.03 -4.37 6.73
N HIS A 133 -16.15 -3.64 6.72
CA HIS A 133 -16.30 -2.40 5.95
C HIS A 133 -15.34 -1.28 6.41
N LEU A 134 -15.10 -1.14 7.71
CA LEU A 134 -14.15 -0.17 8.27
C LEU A 134 -12.70 -0.61 8.05
N VAL A 135 -12.40 -1.90 8.22
CA VAL A 135 -11.09 -2.48 7.87
C VAL A 135 -10.78 -2.21 6.39
N LEU A 136 -11.74 -2.48 5.50
CA LEU A 136 -11.57 -2.21 4.07
C LEU A 136 -11.36 -0.72 3.79
N ALA A 137 -12.13 0.17 4.40
CA ALA A 137 -12.00 1.60 4.20
C ALA A 137 -10.63 2.12 4.66
N GLU A 138 -10.20 1.73 5.87
CA GLU A 138 -8.91 2.07 6.46
C GLU A 138 -7.74 1.62 5.57
N TYR A 139 -7.66 0.31 5.30
CA TYR A 139 -6.53 -0.24 4.55
C TYR A 139 -6.55 0.19 3.09
N SER A 140 -7.72 0.41 2.48
CA SER A 140 -7.78 0.96 1.11
C SER A 140 -7.17 2.36 1.06
N LEU A 141 -7.46 3.21 2.04
CA LEU A 141 -6.95 4.56 2.10
C LEU A 141 -5.44 4.59 2.35
N GLN A 142 -4.96 3.78 3.31
CA GLN A 142 -3.53 3.61 3.56
C GLN A 142 -2.82 3.12 2.29
N TYR A 143 -3.23 1.99 1.72
CA TYR A 143 -2.56 1.45 0.54
C TYR A 143 -2.63 2.39 -0.67
N LEU A 144 -3.72 3.15 -0.83
CA LEU A 144 -3.80 4.16 -1.88
C LEU A 144 -2.75 5.26 -1.68
N ALA A 145 -2.57 5.78 -0.46
CA ALA A 145 -1.57 6.78 -0.14
C ALA A 145 -0.15 6.25 -0.37
N TRP A 146 0.13 5.02 0.09
CA TRP A 146 1.43 4.36 -0.10
C TRP A 146 1.75 4.11 -1.58
N ILE A 147 0.79 3.59 -2.37
CA ILE A 147 0.97 3.39 -3.82
C ILE A 147 1.18 4.73 -4.52
N ALA A 148 0.40 5.76 -4.18
CA ALA A 148 0.53 7.08 -4.78
C ALA A 148 1.88 7.74 -4.47
N ALA A 149 2.36 7.64 -3.23
CA ALA A 149 3.68 8.10 -2.83
C ALA A 149 4.79 7.34 -3.59
N GLY A 150 4.67 6.01 -3.70
CA GLY A 150 5.59 5.19 -4.46
C GLY A 150 5.62 5.55 -5.94
N ALA A 151 4.47 5.75 -6.56
CA ALA A 151 4.36 6.16 -7.96
C ALA A 151 4.99 7.54 -8.20
N LEU A 152 4.78 8.49 -7.29
CA LEU A 152 5.37 9.83 -7.36
C LEU A 152 6.90 9.77 -7.28
N VAL A 153 7.43 9.03 -6.30
CA VAL A 153 8.88 8.82 -6.14
C VAL A 153 9.45 8.10 -7.36
N GLY A 154 8.79 7.04 -7.84
CA GLY A 154 9.18 6.31 -9.04
C GLY A 154 9.25 7.21 -10.29
N ALA A 155 8.26 8.08 -10.48
CA ALA A 155 8.24 9.06 -11.56
C ALA A 155 9.38 10.08 -11.45
N ALA A 156 9.62 10.61 -10.25
CA ALA A 156 10.66 11.59 -9.99
C ALA A 156 12.06 11.03 -10.26
N PHE A 157 12.37 9.83 -9.75
CA PHE A 157 13.64 9.16 -10.02
C PHE A 157 13.81 8.77 -11.48
N TYR A 158 12.73 8.39 -12.16
CA TYR A 158 12.80 8.10 -13.59
C TYR A 158 13.16 9.36 -14.40
N ARG A 159 12.55 10.51 -14.08
CA ARG A 159 12.77 11.77 -14.80
C ARG A 159 14.11 12.42 -14.45
N TRP A 160 14.43 12.53 -13.15
CA TRP A 160 15.51 13.36 -12.63
C TRP A 160 16.67 12.59 -12.00
N GLU A 161 16.65 11.25 -12.04
CA GLU A 161 17.67 10.40 -11.40
C GLU A 161 17.88 10.79 -9.93
N GLY A 162 19.08 11.27 -9.57
CA GLY A 162 19.40 11.74 -8.21
C GLY A 162 18.50 12.89 -7.74
N GLY A 163 17.97 13.71 -8.64
CA GLY A 163 17.00 14.76 -8.29
C GLY A 163 15.70 14.22 -7.71
N GLY A 164 15.40 12.93 -7.91
CA GLY A 164 14.26 12.25 -7.27
C GLY A 164 14.33 12.23 -5.74
N LEU A 165 15.53 12.37 -5.15
CA LEU A 165 15.72 12.49 -3.70
C LEU A 165 14.93 13.65 -3.10
N LEU A 166 14.78 14.77 -3.83
CA LEU A 166 14.05 15.94 -3.37
C LEU A 166 12.52 15.71 -3.28
N VAL A 167 12.01 14.65 -3.91
CA VAL A 167 10.59 14.29 -3.90
C VAL A 167 10.25 13.31 -2.78
N ILE A 168 11.26 12.67 -2.16
CA ILE A 168 11.05 11.74 -1.04
C ILE A 168 10.29 12.41 0.13
N PRO A 169 10.65 13.64 0.59
CA PRO A 169 9.90 14.29 1.66
C PRO A 169 8.42 14.47 1.32
N LEU A 170 8.09 14.76 0.06
CA LEU A 170 6.70 14.87 -0.39
C LEU A 170 5.98 13.52 -0.38
N GLY A 171 6.65 12.44 -0.78
CA GLY A 171 6.13 11.07 -0.64
C GLY A 171 5.87 10.70 0.82
N VAL A 172 6.79 11.06 1.72
CA VAL A 172 6.61 10.86 3.18
C VAL A 172 5.41 11.65 3.70
N VAL A 173 5.19 12.89 3.25
CA VAL A 173 4.01 13.68 3.63
C VAL A 173 2.71 13.00 3.16
N ILE A 174 2.67 12.44 1.95
CA ILE A 174 1.49 11.72 1.45
C ILE A 174 1.20 10.48 2.32
N VAL A 175 2.23 9.70 2.65
CA VAL A 175 2.10 8.54 3.55
C VAL A 175 1.65 8.98 4.94
N ALA A 176 2.26 10.02 5.50
CA ALA A 176 1.90 10.56 6.81
C ALA A 176 0.43 10.98 6.87
N LEU A 177 -0.09 11.62 5.83
CA LEU A 177 -1.50 11.99 5.76
C LEU A 177 -2.41 10.75 5.66
N GLY A 178 -1.97 9.70 4.95
CA GLY A 178 -2.66 8.41 4.92
C GLY A 178 -2.78 7.75 6.31
N GLU A 179 -1.68 7.72 7.07
CA GLU A 179 -1.65 7.18 8.45
C GLU A 179 -2.40 8.08 9.44
N ALA A 180 -2.31 9.41 9.28
CA ALA A 180 -3.03 10.37 10.11
C ALA A 180 -4.56 10.21 10.00
N ALA A 181 -5.09 9.73 8.88
CA ALA A 181 -6.54 9.49 8.77
C ALA A 181 -7.03 8.38 9.71
N THR A 182 -6.16 7.44 10.07
CA THR A 182 -6.47 6.31 10.95
C THR A 182 -6.02 6.58 12.38
N GLY A 183 -5.34 7.71 12.62
CA GLY A 183 -4.72 8.04 13.90
C GLY A 183 -3.48 7.18 14.19
N ASP A 184 -2.95 6.50 13.16
CA ASP A 184 -1.72 5.70 13.24
C ASP A 184 -0.49 6.62 13.12
N ALA A 185 0.66 6.10 13.54
CA ALA A 185 1.93 6.79 13.50
C ALA A 185 2.68 6.50 12.19
N LEU A 186 3.63 7.37 11.83
CA LEU A 186 4.58 7.03 10.78
C LEU A 186 5.42 5.82 11.20
N PRO A 187 5.62 4.83 10.32
CA PRO A 187 6.46 3.67 10.63
C PRO A 187 7.89 4.12 10.90
N LEU A 188 8.56 3.44 11.85
CA LEU A 188 9.94 3.69 12.31
C LEU A 188 10.16 5.02 13.06
N ILE A 189 9.57 6.13 12.61
CA ILE A 189 9.78 7.46 13.19
C ILE A 189 8.75 7.71 14.30
N GLY A 190 7.47 7.57 14.00
CA GLY A 190 6.41 7.81 14.98
C GLY A 190 6.37 6.77 16.08
N GLU A 191 6.57 5.49 15.73
CA GLU A 191 6.63 4.38 16.71
C GLU A 191 7.83 4.48 17.65
N ARG A 192 9.02 4.90 17.17
CA ARG A 192 10.23 4.98 18.01
C ARG A 192 10.35 6.28 18.80
N LEU A 193 9.79 7.38 18.30
CA LEU A 193 9.86 8.70 18.95
C LEU A 193 8.59 9.03 19.76
N GLY A 194 7.57 8.15 19.76
CA GLY A 194 6.31 8.38 20.45
C GLY A 194 5.48 9.52 19.84
N LEU A 195 5.71 9.83 18.56
CA LEU A 195 5.02 10.91 17.86
C LEU A 195 3.74 10.38 17.22
N ALA A 196 2.61 10.62 17.89
CA ALA A 196 1.29 10.38 17.31
C ALA A 196 0.92 11.50 16.33
N LEU A 197 0.38 11.13 15.18
CA LEU A 197 -0.18 12.11 14.25
C LEU A 197 -1.59 12.52 14.73
N PRO A 198 -1.96 13.81 14.61
CA PRO A 198 -3.33 14.22 14.88
C PRO A 198 -4.25 13.54 13.86
N GLN A 199 -5.38 13.00 14.33
CA GLN A 199 -6.32 12.36 13.44
C GLN A 199 -6.94 13.39 12.49
N ILE A 200 -6.86 13.13 11.18
CA ILE A 200 -7.42 13.99 10.15
C ILE A 200 -8.64 13.32 9.48
N PRO A 201 -9.54 14.09 8.85
CA PRO A 201 -10.64 13.51 8.10
C PRO A 201 -10.14 12.63 6.95
N ALA A 202 -10.77 11.46 6.73
CA ALA A 202 -10.41 10.54 5.64
C ALA A 202 -10.42 11.20 4.24
N VAL A 203 -11.26 12.22 4.03
CA VAL A 203 -11.32 13.00 2.79
C VAL A 203 -9.99 13.75 2.55
N ALA A 204 -9.31 14.23 3.59
CA ALA A 204 -8.03 14.91 3.46
C ALA A 204 -6.92 13.95 3.01
N ALA A 205 -6.88 12.73 3.58
CA ALA A 205 -5.95 11.69 3.15
C ALA A 205 -6.21 11.21 1.72
N LEU A 206 -7.49 11.06 1.33
CA LEU A 206 -7.86 10.76 -0.05
C LEU A 206 -7.40 11.87 -0.99
N GLY A 207 -7.59 13.14 -0.59
CA GLY A 207 -7.08 14.30 -1.32
C GLY A 207 -5.56 14.26 -1.50
N ALA A 208 -4.80 13.88 -0.46
CA ALA A 208 -3.35 13.73 -0.54
C ALA A 208 -2.93 12.62 -1.51
N ALA A 209 -3.60 11.47 -1.50
CA ALA A 209 -3.31 10.37 -2.42
C ALA A 209 -3.64 10.76 -3.88
N LEU A 210 -4.77 11.45 -4.10
CA LEU A 210 -5.15 11.98 -5.42
C LEU A 210 -4.15 13.04 -5.90
N LEU A 211 -3.68 13.91 -5.02
CA LEU A 211 -2.62 14.87 -5.33
C LEU A 211 -1.32 14.16 -5.72
N GLY A 212 -0.93 13.12 -4.99
CA GLY A 212 0.22 12.28 -5.34
C GLY A 212 0.10 11.67 -6.74
N ALA A 213 -1.07 11.11 -7.07
CA ALA A 213 -1.35 10.58 -8.41
C ALA A 213 -1.35 11.67 -9.49
N ALA A 214 -1.89 12.85 -9.21
CA ALA A 214 -1.89 13.98 -10.14
C ALA A 214 -0.47 14.51 -10.41
N LEU A 215 0.34 14.66 -9.36
CA LEU A 215 1.75 15.05 -9.48
C LEU A 215 2.55 13.99 -10.24
N THR A 216 2.30 12.71 -9.97
CA THR A 216 2.88 11.60 -10.74
C THR A 216 2.56 11.75 -12.23
N TRP A 217 1.30 12.03 -12.57
CA TRP A 217 0.87 12.25 -13.95
C TRP A 217 1.55 13.48 -14.58
N MET A 218 1.68 14.59 -13.85
CA MET A 218 2.38 15.79 -14.32
C MET A 218 3.85 15.52 -14.64
N ILE A 219 4.51 14.65 -13.87
CA ILE A 219 5.87 14.23 -14.18
C ILE A 219 5.85 13.35 -15.43
N VAL A 220 5.08 12.25 -15.41
CA VAL A 220 5.01 11.20 -16.43
C VAL A 220 4.66 11.73 -17.82
N ARG A 221 3.73 12.67 -17.94
CA ARG A 221 3.27 13.18 -19.25
C ARG A 221 4.41 13.79 -20.08
N ASP A 222 5.40 14.40 -19.41
CA ASP A 222 6.46 15.20 -20.03
C ASP A 222 7.82 14.47 -20.04
N VAL A 223 7.88 13.18 -19.68
CA VAL A 223 9.15 12.45 -19.53
C VAL A 223 9.71 11.97 -20.87
N PRO A 224 10.97 12.28 -21.24
CA PRO A 224 11.61 11.69 -22.40
C PRO A 224 11.86 10.18 -22.21
N VAL A 225 11.57 9.37 -23.23
CA VAL A 225 11.86 7.93 -23.18
C VAL A 225 13.36 7.74 -23.30
N ARG A 226 13.99 7.16 -22.28
CA ARG A 226 15.42 6.85 -22.32
C ARG A 226 15.61 5.50 -23.00
N ASN A 227 16.15 5.52 -24.22
CA ASN A 227 16.81 4.33 -24.76
C ASN A 227 18.15 4.22 -24.04
N ARG A 228 18.28 3.24 -23.14
CA ARG A 228 19.62 2.78 -22.74
C ARG A 228 20.13 1.93 -23.89
N ALA A 229 21.06 2.51 -24.66
CA ALA A 229 21.93 1.76 -25.55
C ALA A 229 22.89 0.89 -24.73
#